data_AF-A0A958BPL3-F1
#
_entry.id   AF-A0A958BPL3-F1
#
_cell.length_a   1.000
_cell.length_b   1.000
_cell.length_c   1.000
_cell.angle_alpha   90.00
_cell.angle_beta   90.00
_cell.angle_gamma   90.00
#
_symmetry.space_group_name_H-M   'P 1'
#
loop_
_entity.id
_entity.type
_entity.pdbx_description
1 polymer ?
#
loop_
_entity_poly.entity_id
_entity_poly.type
_entity_poly.pdbx_seq_one_letter_code
_entity_poly.pdbx_strand_id
1 'polypeptide(L)'
;MPAVTPFELRKMPREDLVILFKELPSPSLEEMNGEFAATLLDQGAAWENLVGKLAINLPGKWRSKAFLPVSSSASRGYNGFVLRGRDVRRFQMRTSVGASKLTTGESYHLDYSTYNGGYIGTMRDEVRKVDEHLYLGIGRVGFTKWERRRLLPFLLEGPDRPFDMRPFN
;
A
#
# COMPACT_ATOMS: atom_id res chain seq x y z
N MET A 1 -7.23 -12.79 20.58
CA MET A 1 -5.83 -12.84 20.11
C MET A 1 -5.12 -11.62 20.67
N PRO A 2 -3.84 -11.70 21.07
CA PRO A 2 -3.09 -10.51 21.47
C PRO A 2 -3.12 -9.48 20.33
N ALA A 3 -3.15 -8.19 20.68
CA ALA A 3 -3.20 -7.12 19.69
C ALA A 3 -1.94 -7.16 18.81
N VAL A 4 -2.12 -7.22 17.49
CA VAL A 4 -1.02 -7.21 16.53
C VAL A 4 -0.47 -5.80 16.45
N THR A 5 0.80 -5.62 16.82
CA THR A 5 1.45 -4.30 16.84
C THR A 5 2.23 -4.04 15.55
N PRO A 6 2.59 -2.77 15.25
CA PRO A 6 3.48 -2.46 14.13
C PRO A 6 4.85 -3.16 14.24
N PHE A 7 5.34 -3.41 15.46
CA PHE A 7 6.60 -4.10 15.67
C PHE A 7 6.51 -5.57 15.28
N GLU A 8 5.42 -6.24 15.63
CA GLU A 8 5.17 -7.64 15.25
C GLU A 8 5.07 -7.78 13.73
N LEU A 9 4.32 -6.89 13.05
CA LEU A 9 4.21 -6.91 11.59
C LEU A 9 5.56 -6.76 10.88
N ARG A 10 6.48 -5.94 11.41
CA ARG A 10 7.82 -5.75 10.83
C ARG A 10 8.73 -6.96 10.97
N LYS A 11 8.44 -7.85 11.93
CA LYS A 11 9.21 -9.08 12.17
C LYS A 11 8.60 -10.32 11.54
N MET A 12 7.33 -10.23 11.15
CA MET A 12 6.58 -11.33 10.58
C MET A 12 7.09 -11.67 9.17
N PRO A 13 7.34 -12.96 8.85
CA PRO A 13 7.74 -13.37 7.51
C PRO A 13 6.59 -13.13 6.52
N ARG A 14 6.93 -12.99 5.23
CA ARG A 14 5.96 -12.72 4.17
C ARG A 14 4.77 -13.68 4.18
N GLU A 15 5.01 -14.98 4.37
CA GLU A 15 3.95 -15.99 4.35
C GLU A 15 2.91 -15.75 5.46
N ASP A 16 3.37 -15.44 6.66
CA ASP A 16 2.50 -15.14 7.81
C ASP A 16 1.77 -13.80 7.62
N LEU A 17 2.42 -12.80 7.03
CA LEU A 17 1.75 -11.54 6.64
C LEU A 17 0.63 -11.78 5.63
N VAL A 18 0.84 -12.66 4.66
CA VAL A 18 -0.18 -13.03 3.68
C VAL A 18 -1.32 -13.80 4.35
N ILE A 19 -1.03 -14.72 5.27
CA ILE A 19 -2.07 -15.43 6.03
C ILE A 19 -2.89 -14.43 6.85
N LEU A 20 -2.23 -13.58 7.63
CA LEU A 20 -2.89 -12.54 8.43
C LEU A 20 -3.78 -11.67 7.56
N PHE A 21 -3.27 -11.14 6.44
CA PHE A 21 -4.01 -10.28 5.53
C PHE A 21 -5.37 -10.88 5.12
N LYS A 22 -5.42 -12.20 4.86
CA LYS A 22 -6.62 -12.87 4.38
C LYS A 22 -7.77 -12.86 5.40
N GLU A 23 -7.45 -12.75 6.68
CA GLU A 23 -8.40 -12.76 7.81
C GLU A 23 -8.87 -11.36 8.21
N LEU A 24 -8.16 -10.31 7.78
CA LEU A 24 -8.44 -8.93 8.18
C LEU A 24 -9.67 -8.35 7.47
N PRO A 25 -10.44 -7.44 8.10
CA PRO A 25 -11.52 -6.73 7.41
C PRO A 25 -10.98 -5.66 6.43
N SER A 26 -11.82 -5.24 5.49
CA SER A 26 -11.54 -4.03 4.69
C SER A 26 -11.73 -2.78 5.54
N PRO A 27 -10.85 -1.76 5.44
CA PRO A 27 -11.18 -0.44 5.95
C PRO A 27 -12.22 0.24 5.04
N SER A 28 -12.91 1.21 5.60
CA SER A 28 -13.79 2.14 4.89
C SER A 28 -13.00 3.23 4.14
N LEU A 29 -13.70 3.98 3.26
CA LEU A 29 -13.10 5.15 2.61
C LEU A 29 -12.70 6.24 3.62
N GLU A 30 -13.50 6.43 4.66
CA GLU A 30 -13.30 7.46 5.67
C GLU A 30 -12.09 7.15 6.57
N GLU A 31 -11.94 5.90 7.01
CA GLU A 31 -10.76 5.48 7.79
C GLU A 31 -9.45 5.65 7.03
N MET A 32 -9.49 5.56 5.70
CA MET A 32 -8.31 5.74 4.85
C MET A 32 -8.06 7.22 4.48
N ASN A 33 -8.87 8.17 4.93
CA ASN A 33 -8.72 9.57 4.57
C ASN A 33 -7.53 10.23 5.26
N GLY A 34 -6.47 10.53 4.51
CA GLY A 34 -5.26 11.18 5.01
C GLY A 34 -3.97 10.56 4.48
N GLU A 35 -2.85 10.92 5.07
CA GLU A 35 -1.51 10.42 4.75
C GLU A 35 -0.99 9.50 5.85
N PHE A 36 -0.43 8.36 5.44
CA PHE A 36 -0.01 7.26 6.28
C PHE A 36 1.48 7.03 6.09
N ALA A 37 2.21 6.83 7.19
CA ALA A 37 3.59 6.37 7.13
C ALA A 37 3.62 4.95 6.54
N ALA A 38 4.45 4.75 5.53
CA ALA A 38 4.53 3.49 4.79
C ALA A 38 5.87 2.80 5.03
N THR A 39 5.83 1.49 5.28
CA THR A 39 7.03 0.66 5.43
C THR A 39 6.90 -0.57 4.55
N LEU A 40 7.93 -0.85 3.73
CA LEU A 40 8.03 -2.14 3.04
C LEU A 40 8.33 -3.22 4.07
N LEU A 41 7.52 -4.28 4.12
CA LEU A 41 7.69 -5.40 5.04
C LEU A 41 8.56 -6.49 4.40
N ASP A 42 8.62 -7.66 5.03
CA ASP A 42 9.35 -8.79 4.48
C ASP A 42 8.82 -9.19 3.08
N GLN A 43 9.74 -9.37 2.14
CA GLN A 43 9.43 -9.72 0.75
C GLN A 43 9.71 -11.20 0.43
N GLY A 44 10.11 -12.01 1.41
CA GLY A 44 10.53 -13.39 1.26
C GLY A 44 12.05 -13.53 1.37
N ALA A 45 12.72 -13.95 0.30
CA ALA A 45 14.15 -14.22 0.37
C ALA A 45 15.01 -12.95 0.62
N ALA A 46 16.23 -13.11 1.13
CA ALA A 46 17.12 -11.98 1.42
C ALA A 46 17.40 -11.09 0.18
N TRP A 47 17.58 -11.72 -0.99
CA TRP A 47 17.78 -11.00 -2.26
C TRP A 47 16.51 -10.25 -2.68
N GLU A 48 15.34 -10.82 -2.43
CA GLU A 48 14.03 -10.21 -2.74
C GLU A 48 13.79 -8.97 -1.89
N ASN A 49 14.16 -9.04 -0.61
CA ASN A 49 14.14 -7.92 0.32
C ASN A 49 15.10 -6.80 -0.12
N LEU A 50 16.32 -7.14 -0.57
CA LEU A 50 17.27 -6.15 -1.07
C LEU A 50 16.74 -5.45 -2.32
N VAL A 51 16.31 -6.21 -3.32
CA VAL A 51 15.75 -5.66 -4.57
C VAL A 51 14.50 -4.85 -4.30
N GLY A 52 13.60 -5.34 -3.44
CA GLY A 52 12.39 -4.62 -3.04
C GLY A 52 12.71 -3.28 -2.37
N LYS A 53 13.67 -3.26 -1.43
CA LYS A 53 14.12 -2.02 -0.77
C LYS A 53 14.74 -1.03 -1.75
N LEU A 54 15.51 -1.49 -2.73
CA LEU A 54 16.07 -0.59 -3.74
C LEU A 54 14.96 -0.04 -4.67
N ALA A 55 14.11 -0.91 -5.20
CA ALA A 55 13.07 -0.54 -6.15
C ALA A 55 12.02 0.41 -5.54
N ILE A 56 11.58 0.14 -4.31
CA ILE A 56 10.56 0.98 -3.65
C ILE A 56 11.10 2.38 -3.36
N ASN A 57 12.42 2.55 -3.20
CA ASN A 57 13.06 3.83 -2.94
C ASN A 57 13.46 4.58 -4.23
N LEU A 58 12.79 4.29 -5.35
CA LEU A 58 12.88 5.09 -6.58
C LEU A 58 11.55 5.83 -6.81
N PRO A 59 11.58 7.16 -7.07
CA PRO A 59 12.76 7.98 -7.36
C PRO A 59 13.52 8.50 -6.14
N GLY A 60 13.00 8.31 -4.92
CA GLY A 60 13.62 8.75 -3.66
C GLY A 60 13.15 7.86 -2.50
N LYS A 61 13.45 8.22 -1.25
CA LYS A 61 13.05 7.39 -0.12
C LYS A 61 11.53 7.32 0.00
N TRP A 62 10.93 6.16 -0.21
CA TRP A 62 9.50 5.96 -0.02
C TRP A 62 9.14 6.11 1.45
N ARG A 63 8.10 6.88 1.73
CA ARG A 63 7.77 7.28 3.10
C ARG A 63 6.30 7.17 3.42
N SER A 64 5.42 7.38 2.44
CA SER A 64 4.00 7.45 2.73
C SER A 64 3.11 7.00 1.57
N LYS A 65 1.87 6.70 1.90
CA LYS A 65 0.74 6.69 0.97
C LYS A 65 -0.31 7.64 1.51
N ALA A 66 -0.98 8.37 0.64
CA ALA A 66 -2.09 9.23 1.02
C ALA A 66 -3.33 8.91 0.19
N PHE A 67 -4.50 9.06 0.80
CA PHE A 67 -5.78 8.81 0.16
C PHE A 67 -6.78 9.91 0.50
N LEU A 68 -7.59 10.26 -0.50
CA LEU A 68 -8.64 11.26 -0.40
C LEU A 68 -9.93 10.65 -0.98
N PRO A 69 -10.97 10.44 -0.15
CA PRO A 69 -12.33 10.19 -0.61
C PRO A 69 -12.80 11.34 -1.50
N VAL A 70 -13.22 11.02 -2.72
CA VAL A 70 -13.77 12.00 -3.68
C VAL A 70 -15.30 11.87 -3.75
N SER A 71 -15.82 10.66 -3.57
CA SER A 71 -17.25 10.36 -3.43
C SER A 71 -17.47 9.15 -2.53
N SER A 72 -18.72 8.72 -2.39
CA SER A 72 -19.10 7.50 -1.67
C SER A 72 -18.51 6.22 -2.26
N SER A 73 -18.02 6.23 -3.51
CA SER A 73 -17.53 5.04 -4.21
C SER A 73 -16.18 5.22 -4.91
N ALA A 74 -15.60 6.42 -4.86
CA ALA A 74 -14.33 6.71 -5.51
C ALA A 74 -13.43 7.57 -4.62
N SER A 75 -12.17 7.17 -4.50
CA SER A 75 -11.09 7.95 -3.92
C SER A 75 -9.91 8.03 -4.89
N ARG A 76 -9.01 8.97 -4.62
CA ARG A 76 -7.70 9.05 -5.26
C ARG A 76 -6.61 9.02 -4.21
N GLY A 77 -5.41 8.65 -4.61
CA GLY A 77 -4.27 8.60 -3.71
C GLY A 77 -2.95 8.84 -4.41
N TYR A 78 -1.88 8.92 -3.64
CA TYR A 78 -0.51 8.97 -4.14
C TYR A 78 0.47 8.28 -3.19
N ASN A 79 1.67 8.04 -3.69
CA ASN A 79 2.82 7.67 -2.88
C ASN A 79 3.69 8.91 -2.61
N GLY A 80 4.07 9.10 -1.35
CA GLY A 80 4.97 10.15 -0.89
C GLY A 80 6.40 9.64 -0.75
N PHE A 81 7.33 10.45 -1.21
CA PHE A 81 8.76 10.16 -1.20
C PHE A 81 9.55 11.37 -0.70
N VAL A 82 10.74 11.12 -0.16
CA VAL A 82 11.73 12.17 0.09
C VAL A 82 12.79 12.08 -1.00
N LEU A 83 12.87 13.11 -1.84
CA LEU A 83 13.84 13.24 -2.92
C LEU A 83 14.68 14.50 -2.70
N ARG A 84 15.99 14.33 -2.49
CA ARG A 84 16.94 15.44 -2.24
C ARG A 84 16.46 16.37 -1.10
N GLY A 85 15.97 15.78 -0.02
CA GLY A 85 15.47 16.49 1.17
C GLY A 85 14.09 17.16 1.01
N ARG A 86 13.40 16.95 -0.11
CA ARG A 86 12.06 17.50 -0.37
C ARG A 86 11.03 16.40 -0.43
N ASP A 87 9.86 16.64 0.14
CA ASP A 87 8.71 15.77 -0.04
C ASP A 87 8.21 15.90 -1.50
N VAL A 88 8.12 14.76 -2.18
CA VAL A 88 7.61 14.66 -3.55
C VAL A 88 6.51 13.61 -3.60
N ARG A 89 5.50 13.88 -4.42
CA ARG A 89 4.33 13.02 -4.58
C ARG A 89 4.37 12.40 -5.97
N ARG A 90 4.28 11.08 -6.03
CA ARG A 90 4.41 10.29 -7.26
C ARG A 90 3.41 9.14 -7.24
N PHE A 91 3.25 8.52 -8.41
CA PHE A 91 2.45 7.31 -8.59
C PHE A 91 1.03 7.48 -8.06
N GLN A 92 0.30 8.42 -8.67
CA GLN A 92 -1.10 8.64 -8.35
C GLN A 92 -1.90 7.36 -8.62
N MET A 93 -2.86 7.05 -7.77
CA MET A 93 -3.72 5.88 -7.89
C MET A 93 -5.20 6.25 -7.73
N ARG A 94 -6.08 5.47 -8.36
CA ARG A 94 -7.49 5.39 -7.99
C ARG A 94 -7.64 4.43 -6.83
N THR A 95 -8.68 4.65 -6.04
CA THR A 95 -8.91 3.87 -4.84
C THR A 95 -10.40 3.62 -4.64
N SER A 96 -10.74 2.47 -4.07
CA SER A 96 -12.14 2.02 -3.91
C SER A 96 -12.22 0.86 -2.91
N VAL A 97 -13.37 0.67 -2.27
CA VAL A 97 -13.68 -0.58 -1.55
C VAL A 97 -14.41 -1.52 -2.50
N GLY A 98 -14.06 -2.81 -2.46
CA GLY A 98 -14.78 -3.84 -3.21
C GLY A 98 -14.18 -5.23 -3.03
N ALA A 99 -14.75 -6.24 -3.70
CA ALA A 99 -14.34 -7.63 -3.57
C ALA A 99 -12.82 -7.84 -3.74
N SER A 100 -12.20 -8.50 -2.76
CA SER A 100 -10.78 -8.84 -2.78
C SER A 100 -10.45 -9.79 -3.93
N LYS A 101 -9.22 -9.71 -4.47
CA LYS A 101 -8.69 -10.72 -5.40
C LYS A 101 -7.74 -11.70 -4.72
N LEU A 102 -7.52 -11.56 -3.41
CA LEU A 102 -6.57 -12.36 -2.63
C LEU A 102 -7.25 -13.26 -1.60
N THR A 103 -8.50 -12.97 -1.25
CA THR A 103 -9.28 -13.67 -0.23
C THR A 103 -10.77 -13.41 -0.42
N THR A 104 -11.61 -13.97 0.46
CA THR A 104 -13.04 -13.69 0.52
C THR A 104 -13.31 -12.33 1.18
N GLY A 105 -14.46 -11.73 0.86
CA GLY A 105 -14.85 -10.41 1.37
C GLY A 105 -14.22 -9.25 0.61
N GLU A 106 -14.32 -8.05 1.19
CA GLU A 106 -13.87 -6.81 0.55
C GLU A 106 -12.43 -6.44 0.88
N SER A 107 -11.84 -5.52 0.12
CA SER A 107 -10.57 -4.88 0.42
C SER A 107 -10.58 -3.45 -0.10
N TYR A 108 -9.67 -2.64 0.42
CA TYR A 108 -9.43 -1.31 -0.09
C TYR A 108 -8.39 -1.39 -1.23
N HIS A 109 -8.85 -1.21 -2.45
CA HIS A 109 -8.05 -1.36 -3.67
C HIS A 109 -7.31 -0.08 -4.01
N LEU A 110 -6.08 -0.23 -4.51
CA LEU A 110 -5.30 0.83 -5.15
C LEU A 110 -5.01 0.40 -6.60
N ASP A 111 -5.48 1.20 -7.55
CA ASP A 111 -5.28 1.00 -8.98
C ASP A 111 -4.42 2.12 -9.58
N TYR A 112 -3.24 1.75 -10.07
CA TYR A 112 -2.27 2.68 -10.64
C TYR A 112 -2.39 2.88 -12.15
N SER A 113 -3.18 2.08 -12.89
CA SER A 113 -3.14 2.11 -14.36
C SER A 113 -3.73 3.38 -14.97
N THR A 114 -4.57 4.11 -14.23
CA THR A 114 -5.21 5.32 -14.77
C THR A 114 -4.19 6.42 -15.02
N TYR A 115 -3.21 6.57 -14.13
CA TYR A 115 -2.30 7.73 -14.11
C TYR A 115 -0.86 7.36 -14.43
N ASN A 116 -0.54 6.07 -14.58
CA ASN A 116 0.82 5.59 -14.77
C ASN A 116 0.87 4.59 -15.93
N GLY A 117 1.90 4.72 -16.76
CA GLY A 117 2.25 3.75 -17.79
C GLY A 117 3.29 2.72 -17.32
N GLY A 118 3.70 1.85 -18.24
CA GLY A 118 4.78 0.89 -18.01
C GLY A 118 4.54 -0.04 -16.82
N TYR A 119 5.60 -0.38 -16.10
CA TYR A 119 5.55 -1.36 -15.01
C TYR A 119 4.63 -0.91 -13.87
N ILE A 120 4.68 0.37 -13.47
CA ILE A 120 3.84 0.93 -12.40
C ILE A 120 2.36 0.91 -12.77
N GLY A 121 2.02 1.12 -14.05
CA GLY A 121 0.63 1.00 -14.52
C GLY A 121 0.01 -0.39 -14.28
N THR A 122 0.83 -1.44 -14.15
CA THR A 122 0.37 -2.80 -13.85
C THR A 122 0.11 -3.04 -12.36
N MET A 123 0.52 -2.12 -11.49
CA MET A 123 0.44 -2.28 -10.04
C MET A 123 -1.01 -2.26 -9.57
N ARG A 124 -1.35 -3.23 -8.72
CA ARG A 124 -2.64 -3.38 -8.04
C ARG A 124 -2.37 -3.79 -6.61
N ASP A 125 -2.70 -2.90 -5.69
CA ASP A 125 -2.55 -3.17 -4.26
C ASP A 125 -3.92 -3.36 -3.62
N GLU A 126 -3.96 -4.14 -2.54
CA GLU A 126 -5.11 -4.27 -1.66
C GLU A 126 -4.67 -3.96 -0.23
N VAL A 127 -5.48 -3.23 0.53
CA VAL A 127 -5.24 -2.85 1.92
C VAL A 127 -6.37 -3.38 2.80
N ARG A 128 -6.00 -3.92 3.96
CA ARG A 128 -6.92 -4.39 5.01
C ARG A 128 -6.52 -3.85 6.37
N LYS A 129 -7.50 -3.70 7.27
CA LYS A 129 -7.34 -3.07 8.58
C LYS A 129 -6.86 -4.10 9.60
N VAL A 130 -5.72 -3.81 10.24
CA VAL A 130 -5.19 -4.61 11.36
C VAL A 130 -5.80 -4.14 12.66
N ASP A 131 -5.79 -2.82 12.88
CA ASP A 131 -6.33 -2.15 14.07
C ASP A 131 -6.67 -0.69 13.75
N GLU A 132 -7.13 0.08 14.73
CA GLU A 132 -7.18 1.53 14.65
C GLU A 132 -5.79 2.08 14.30
N HIS A 133 -5.74 2.88 13.24
CA HIS A 133 -4.54 3.47 12.69
C HIS A 133 -3.45 2.51 12.17
N LEU A 134 -3.76 1.22 12.00
CA LEU A 134 -2.82 0.20 11.56
C LEU A 134 -3.39 -0.66 10.43
N TYR A 135 -2.70 -0.69 9.30
CA TYR A 135 -3.18 -1.37 8.11
C TYR A 135 -2.07 -2.17 7.43
N LEU A 136 -2.47 -3.30 6.86
CA LEU A 136 -1.60 -4.19 6.10
C LEU A 136 -2.02 -4.15 4.63
N GLY A 137 -1.07 -3.85 3.77
CA GLY A 137 -1.25 -3.86 2.33
C GLY A 137 -0.48 -4.97 1.65
N ILE A 138 -1.00 -5.45 0.53
CA ILE A 138 -0.33 -6.37 -0.37
C ILE A 138 -0.33 -5.77 -1.76
N GLY A 139 0.87 -5.52 -2.29
CA GLY A 139 1.07 -5.12 -3.68
C GLY A 139 1.23 -6.31 -4.62
N ARG A 140 0.74 -6.15 -5.84
CA ARG A 140 1.02 -7.03 -6.99
C ARG A 140 1.37 -6.17 -8.19
N VAL A 141 2.48 -6.45 -8.83
CA VAL A 141 2.96 -5.71 -9.99
C VAL A 141 3.65 -6.67 -10.95
N GLY A 142 3.55 -6.41 -12.25
CA GLY A 142 4.14 -7.28 -13.27
C GLY A 142 3.34 -7.27 -14.55
N PHE A 143 4.03 -7.47 -15.68
CA PHE A 143 3.38 -7.58 -16.98
C PHE A 143 2.74 -8.96 -17.18
N THR A 144 3.33 -9.99 -16.57
CA THR A 144 2.85 -11.37 -16.66
C THR A 144 1.99 -11.77 -15.47
N LYS A 145 1.17 -12.81 -15.65
CA LYS A 145 0.41 -13.42 -14.54
C LYS A 145 1.33 -14.00 -13.47
N TRP A 146 2.50 -14.51 -13.86
CA TRP A 146 3.46 -15.11 -12.95
C TRP A 146 4.08 -14.08 -12.00
N GLU A 147 4.54 -12.95 -12.54
CA GLU A 147 5.05 -11.85 -11.70
C GLU A 147 3.99 -11.35 -10.72
N ARG A 148 2.74 -11.19 -11.17
CA ARG A 148 1.62 -10.75 -10.33
C ARG A 148 1.18 -11.77 -9.27
N ARG A 149 1.73 -12.99 -9.25
CA ARG A 149 1.55 -13.93 -8.13
C ARG A 149 2.44 -13.59 -6.95
N ARG A 150 3.51 -12.83 -7.15
CA ARG A 150 4.35 -12.35 -6.07
C ARG A 150 3.59 -11.28 -5.28
N LEU A 151 3.36 -11.59 -4.01
CA LEU A 151 2.69 -10.71 -3.07
C LEU A 151 3.76 -9.89 -2.35
N LEU A 152 3.59 -8.57 -2.33
CA LEU A 152 4.57 -7.62 -1.79
C LEU A 152 3.95 -6.90 -0.58
N PRO A 153 4.12 -7.42 0.65
CA PRO A 153 3.50 -6.84 1.82
C PRO A 153 4.11 -5.48 2.17
N PHE A 154 3.27 -4.56 2.65
CA PHE A 154 3.66 -3.27 3.19
C PHE A 154 2.76 -2.87 4.34
N LEU A 155 3.28 -2.05 5.24
CA LEU A 155 2.60 -1.51 6.41
C LEU A 155 2.17 -0.07 6.14
N LEU A 156 1.00 0.31 6.63
CA LEU A 156 0.56 1.69 6.76
C LEU A 156 0.20 2.01 8.21
N GLU A 157 0.74 3.10 8.74
CA GLU A 157 0.47 3.63 10.07
C GLU A 157 -0.10 5.05 9.93
N GLY A 158 -1.27 5.34 10.52
CA GLY A 158 -1.90 6.66 10.45
C GLY A 158 -3.42 6.63 10.26
N PRO A 159 -4.04 7.70 9.74
CA PRO A 159 -3.38 8.85 9.11
C PRO A 159 -2.66 9.74 10.15
N ASP A 160 -1.45 10.20 9.85
CA ASP A 160 -0.69 11.15 10.70
C ASP A 160 -0.84 12.61 10.26
N ARG A 161 -1.30 12.82 9.02
CA ARG A 161 -1.46 14.11 8.34
C ARG A 161 -2.66 14.09 7.39
N PRO A 162 -3.26 15.25 7.07
CA PRO A 162 -4.27 15.31 6.02
C PRO A 162 -3.65 15.06 4.64
N PHE A 163 -4.49 14.71 3.66
CA PHE A 163 -4.07 14.59 2.26
C PHE A 163 -3.51 15.92 1.73
N ASP A 164 -2.34 15.90 1.09
CA ASP A 164 -1.76 17.10 0.49
C ASP A 164 -2.45 17.48 -0.82
N MET A 165 -3.20 18.58 -0.78
CA MET A 165 -3.99 19.10 -1.89
C MET A 165 -3.20 19.88 -2.94
N ARG A 166 -1.89 20.12 -2.74
CA ARG A 166 -1.07 20.84 -3.73
C ARG A 166 -1.06 20.08 -5.08
N PRO A 167 -0.86 20.73 -6.23
CA PRO A 167 -0.76 20.03 -7.51
C PRO A 167 0.42 19.02 -7.54
N PHE A 168 0.31 17.92 -8.27
CA PHE A 168 1.46 17.03 -8.50
C PHE A 168 2.50 17.78 -9.35
N ASN A 169 3.75 17.79 -8.87
CA ASN A 169 4.90 18.36 -9.60
C ASN A 169 5.40 17.42 -10.69
#